data_AF-A0A949I889-F1
#
_entry.id   AF-A0A949I889-F1
#
_cell.length_a   1.000
_cell.length_b   1.000
_cell.length_c   1.000
_cell.angle_alpha   90.00
_cell.angle_beta   90.00
_cell.angle_gamma   90.00
#
_symmetry.space_group_name_H-M   'P 1'
#
loop_
_entity.id
_entity.type
_entity.pdbx_description
1 polymer ?
#
loop_
_entity_poly.entity_id
_entity_poly.type
_entity_poly.pdbx_seq_one_letter_code
_entity_poly.pdbx_strand_id
1 'polypeptide(L)'
;MHTATTVRVRNGQATLYDGPFTETKEQLAGFYLIDARDLNDALHVAAQIPPAKYGSIEVRPVRELAVAGYHAFTPAAAPAA
;
A
#
# COMPACT_ATOMS: atom_id res chain seq x y z
N MET A 1 10.79 14.06 1.19
CA MET A 1 9.96 13.59 2.31
C MET A 1 9.61 12.13 2.04
N HIS A 2 10.14 11.19 2.82
CA HIS A 2 9.80 9.77 2.70
C HIS A 2 8.57 9.50 3.56
N THR A 3 7.44 9.18 2.94
CA THR A 3 6.18 8.82 3.64
C THR A 3 5.81 7.38 3.32
N ALA A 4 6.80 6.49 3.32
CA ALA A 4 6.61 5.07 3.04
C ALA A 4 6.70 4.31 4.36
N THR A 5 5.79 3.35 4.55
CA THR A 5 5.84 2.41 5.67
C THR A 5 5.82 1.00 5.13
N THR A 6 6.81 0.20 5.51
CA THR A 6 6.93 -1.17 5.01
C THR A 6 6.32 -2.16 5.99
N VAL A 7 5.48 -3.06 5.48
CA VAL A 7 4.86 -4.16 6.21
C VAL A 7 5.55 -5.47 5.88
N ARG A 8 5.84 -6.26 6.91
CA ARG A 8 6.25 -7.66 6.79
C ARG A 8 5.45 -8.50 7.75
N VAL A 9 5.04 -9.69 7.33
CA VAL A 9 4.36 -10.64 8.20
C VAL A 9 5.21 -11.89 8.38
N ARG A 10 5.53 -12.22 9.63
CA ARG A 10 6.30 -13.43 9.98
C ARG A 10 5.65 -14.10 11.17
N ASN A 11 5.49 -15.43 11.09
CA ASN A 11 4.83 -16.23 12.13
C ASN A 11 3.42 -15.69 12.52
N GLY A 12 2.71 -15.10 11.56
CA GLY A 12 1.39 -14.49 11.79
C GLY A 12 1.40 -13.11 12.45
N GLN A 13 2.57 -12.53 12.72
CA GLN A 13 2.72 -11.19 13.30
C GLN A 13 3.19 -10.18 12.26
N ALA A 14 2.58 -8.99 12.25
CA ALA A 14 2.96 -7.89 11.38
C ALA A 14 4.01 -7.00 12.05
N THR A 15 5.10 -6.71 11.35
CA THR A 15 6.14 -5.75 11.75
C THR A 15 6.14 -4.57 10.78
N LEU A 16 6.23 -3.36 11.32
CA LEU A 16 6.27 -2.10 10.58
C LEU A 16 7.68 -1.52 10.60
N TYR A 17 8.14 -1.04 9.44
CA TYR A 17 9.41 -0.34 9.30
C TYR A 17 9.15 1.05 8.73
N ASP A 18 9.78 2.06 9.33
CA ASP A 18 9.74 3.42 8.84
C ASP A 18 10.70 3.60 7.66
N GLY A 19 10.22 4.23 6.60
CA GLY A 19 10.97 4.46 5.38
C GLY A 19 10.76 3.39 4.29
N PRO A 20 11.19 3.73 3.06
CA PRO A 20 11.14 2.81 1.94
C PRO A 20 12.10 1.66 2.16
N PHE A 21 11.87 0.57 1.44
CA PHE A 21 12.78 -0.54 1.47
C PHE A 21 14.18 -0.15 0.94
N THR A 22 15.26 -0.59 1.61
CA THR A 22 16.64 -0.24 1.20
C THR A 22 16.97 -0.87 -0.16
N GLU A 23 17.35 -0.01 -1.10
CA GLU A 23 17.21 -0.14 -2.57
C GLU A 23 17.99 -1.26 -3.28
N THR A 24 18.79 -2.08 -2.61
CA THR A 24 19.85 -2.81 -3.33
C THR A 24 19.60 -4.28 -3.70
N LYS A 25 18.49 -4.93 -3.28
CA LYS A 25 18.27 -6.36 -3.62
C LYS A 25 16.83 -6.86 -3.85
N GLU A 26 15.79 -6.06 -3.62
CA GLU A 26 14.40 -6.55 -3.80
C GLU A 26 13.83 -6.09 -5.16
N GLN A 27 13.31 -7.02 -5.96
CA GLN A 27 12.61 -6.71 -7.21
C GLN A 27 11.16 -6.33 -6.90
N LEU A 28 10.65 -5.28 -7.57
CA LEU A 28 9.22 -4.94 -7.53
C LEU A 28 8.41 -6.05 -8.21
N ALA A 29 7.72 -6.86 -7.41
CA ALA A 29 6.90 -7.96 -7.91
C ALA A 29 5.54 -7.52 -8.47
N GLY A 30 5.04 -6.34 -8.04
CA GLY A 30 3.74 -5.79 -8.44
C GLY A 30 3.28 -4.69 -7.49
N PHE A 31 2.09 -4.13 -7.73
CA PHE A 31 1.47 -3.13 -6.85
C PHE A 31 -0.05 -3.33 -6.74
N TYR A 32 -0.61 -2.80 -5.65
CA TYR A 32 -2.05 -2.68 -5.43
C TYR A 32 -2.37 -1.19 -5.23
N LEU A 33 -3.51 -0.74 -5.75
CA LEU A 33 -4.09 0.55 -5.41
C LEU A 33 -5.37 0.29 -4.63
N ILE A 34 -5.48 0.90 -3.45
CA ILE A 34 -6.61 0.74 -2.55
C ILE A 34 -7.09 2.11 -2.07
N ASP A 35 -8.39 2.22 -1.82
CA ASP A 35 -8.95 3.27 -1.00
C ASP A 35 -8.96 2.80 0.45
N ALA A 36 -8.43 3.63 1.34
CA ALA A 36 -8.35 3.37 2.77
C ALA A 36 -8.70 4.64 3.54
N ARG A 37 -9.28 4.48 4.74
CA ARG A 37 -9.69 5.64 5.55
C ARG A 37 -8.48 6.47 6.01
N ASP A 38 -7.40 5.78 6.34
CA ASP A 38 -6.12 6.36 6.74
C ASP A 38 -4.97 5.36 6.51
N LEU A 39 -3.74 5.74 6.89
CA LEU A 39 -2.57 4.89 6.75
C LEU A 39 -2.66 3.60 7.58
N ASN A 40 -3.26 3.63 8.77
CA ASN A 40 -3.37 2.43 9.61
C ASN A 40 -4.30 1.39 8.99
N ASP A 41 -5.41 1.86 8.40
CA ASP A 41 -6.35 1.03 7.64
C ASP A 41 -5.64 0.37 6.43
N ALA A 42 -4.85 1.15 5.69
CA ALA A 42 -4.03 0.64 4.58
C ALA A 42 -2.98 -0.38 5.04
N LEU A 43 -2.32 -0.16 6.18
CA LEU A 43 -1.35 -1.09 6.76
C LEU A 43 -2.02 -2.39 7.21
N HIS A 44 -3.25 -2.33 7.73
CA HIS A 44 -4.02 -3.51 8.10
C HIS A 44 -4.34 -4.36 6.87
N VAL A 45 -4.80 -3.73 5.78
CA VAL A 45 -5.02 -4.42 4.50
C VAL A 45 -3.72 -5.02 3.97
N ALA A 46 -2.62 -4.26 3.98
CA ALA A 46 -1.32 -4.73 3.51
C ALA A 46 -0.83 -5.97 4.29
N ALA A 47 -1.06 -6.05 5.59
CA ALA A 47 -0.72 -7.22 6.39
C ALA A 47 -1.50 -8.50 6.00
N GLN A 48 -2.66 -8.36 5.36
CA GLN A 48 -3.46 -9.50 4.90
C GLN A 48 -3.07 -9.99 3.49
N ILE A 49 -2.33 -9.18 2.72
CA ILE A 49 -1.91 -9.53 1.36
C ILE A 49 -0.89 -10.70 1.42
N PRO A 50 -1.14 -11.86 0.77
CA PRO A 50 -0.31 -13.06 0.95
C PRO A 50 1.21 -12.85 0.71
N PRO A 51 1.64 -12.07 -0.30
CA PRO A 51 3.04 -11.69 -0.47
C PRO A 51 3.76 -11.13 0.77
N ALA A 52 3.06 -10.46 1.70
CA ALA A 52 3.68 -9.92 2.92
C ALA A 52 4.33 -11.01 3.80
N LYS A 53 3.90 -12.27 3.65
CA LYS A 53 4.46 -13.43 4.37
C LYS A 53 5.80 -13.90 3.84
N TYR A 54 6.13 -13.60 2.59
CA TYR A 54 7.34 -14.08 1.91
C TYR A 54 8.32 -12.95 1.59
N GLY A 55 7.80 -11.76 1.29
CA GLY A 55 8.58 -10.56 0.98
C GLY A 55 8.25 -9.42 1.92
N SER A 56 8.12 -8.23 1.33
CA SER A 56 7.76 -6.97 1.96
C SER A 56 6.68 -6.26 1.13
N ILE A 57 5.87 -5.42 1.76
CA ILE A 57 4.93 -4.53 1.08
C ILE A 57 5.18 -3.12 1.57
N GLU A 58 5.56 -2.23 0.65
CA GLU A 58 5.71 -0.81 0.95
C GLU A 58 4.39 -0.08 0.71
N VAL A 59 3.83 0.52 1.75
CA VAL A 59 2.61 1.32 1.68
C VAL A 59 2.99 2.78 1.48
N ARG A 60 2.51 3.36 0.37
CA ARG A 60 2.78 4.74 -0.02
C ARG A 60 1.48 5.50 -0.23
N PRO A 61 1.18 6.54 0.56
CA PRO A 61 0.09 7.46 0.26
C PRO A 61 0.32 8.12 -1.10
N VAL A 62 -0.70 8.10 -1.95
CA VAL A 62 -0.68 8.78 -3.25
C VAL A 62 -1.54 10.04 -3.19
N ARG A 63 -1.20 11.02 -4.03
CA ARG A 63 -2.02 12.20 -4.23
C ARG A 63 -2.70 12.08 -5.59
N GLU A 64 -3.99 12.34 -5.62
CA GLU A 64 -4.71 12.42 -6.88
C GLU A 64 -4.24 13.65 -7.66
N LEU A 65 -3.84 13.43 -8.90
CA LEU A 65 -3.41 14.52 -9.78
C LEU A 65 -4.66 15.07 -10.48
N ALA A 66 -5.17 16.20 -10.01
CA ALA A 66 -6.21 16.94 -10.71
C ALA A 66 -5.59 17.65 -11.94
N VAL A 67 -5.72 17.04 -13.11
CA VAL A 67 -5.35 17.66 -14.39
C VAL A 67 -6.60 18.27 -15.02
N ALA A 68 -6.57 19.56 -15.33
CA ALA A 68 -7.71 20.24 -15.95
C ALA A 68 -8.14 19.52 -17.26
N GLY A 69 -9.39 19.07 -17.31
CA GLY A 69 -9.95 18.32 -18.45
C GLY A 69 -9.82 16.80 -18.39
N TYR A 70 -9.18 16.23 -17.35
CA TYR A 70 -9.14 14.79 -17.10
C TYR A 70 -9.92 14.49 -15.82
N HIS A 71 -11.13 13.94 -15.94
CA HIS A 71 -11.79 13.32 -14.80
C HIS A 71 -11.04 12.02 -14.51
N ALA A 72 -10.34 11.98 -13.39
CA ALA A 72 -9.76 10.73 -12.90
C ALA A 72 -10.85 9.65 -12.83
N PHE A 73 -10.42 8.39 -13.02
CA PHE A 73 -11.29 7.22 -12.93
C PHE A 73 -12.09 7.29 -11.63
N THR A 74 -13.38 7.65 -11.71
CA THR A 74 -14.29 7.53 -10.57
C THR A 74 -14.44 6.03 -10.32
N PRO A 75 -13.91 5.45 -9.22
CA PRO A 75 -14.22 4.07 -8.92
C PRO A 75 -15.73 3.98 -8.70
N ALA A 76 -16.39 3.07 -9.42
CA ALA A 76 -17.78 2.75 -9.14
C ALA A 76 -17.86 2.34 -7.68
N ALA A 77 -18.62 3.09 -6.87
CA ALA A 77 -18.89 2.73 -5.49
C ALA A 77 -19.35 1.26 -5.47
N ALA A 78 -18.59 0.39 -4.80
CA ALA A 78 -19.01 -0.98 -4.60
C ALA A 78 -20.38 -0.96 -3.91
N PRO A 79 -21.36 -1.75 -4.36
CA PRO A 79 -22.69 -1.73 -3.77
C PRO A 79 -22.58 -2.04 -2.28
N ALA A 80 -23.17 -1.17 -1.46
CA ALA A 80 -23.34 -1.43 -0.04
C ALA A 80 -24.13 -2.73 0.12
N ALA A 81 -23.52 -3.71 0.80
CA ALA A 81 -24.19 -4.94 1.21
C ALA A 81 -25.15 -4.66 2.37
#